data_AF-A0A645HMS1-F1
#
_entry.id   AF-A0A645HMS1-F1
#
_cell.length_a   1.000
_cell.length_b   1.000
_cell.length_c   1.000
_cell.angle_alpha   90.00
_cell.angle_beta   90.00
_cell.angle_gamma   90.00
#
_symmetry.space_group_name_H-M   'P 1'
#
loop_
_entity.id
_entity.type
_entity.pdbx_description
1 polymer ?
#
loop_
_entity_poly.entity_id
_entity_poly.type
_entity_poly.pdbx_seq_one_letter_code
_entity_poly.pdbx_strand_id
1 'polypeptide(L)' 'MQAAVGAGMQVRFFGKPEIDGSRRLGVVLATAQSIEDAVIRAKDAAAQVKVTG' A
#
# COMPACT_ATOMS: atom_id res chain seq x y z
N MET A 1 -8.99 -13.96 -0.23
CA MET A 1 -7.85 -13.22 -0.79
C MET A 1 -8.24 -11.75 -0.81
N GLN A 2 -7.65 -10.89 0.02
CA GLN A 2 -7.96 -9.45 0.05
C GLN A 2 -7.07 -8.72 -0.95
N ALA A 3 -7.66 -7.88 -1.79
CA ALA A 3 -6.95 -7.08 -2.79
C ALA A 3 -6.27 -5.86 -2.14
N ALA A 4 -5.27 -5.27 -2.82
CA ALA A 4 -4.56 -4.07 -2.36
C ALA A 4 -5.47 -2.83 -2.17
N VAL A 5 -6.70 -2.87 -2.70
CA VAL A 5 -7.73 -1.85 -2.56
C VAL A 5 -9.05 -2.49 -2.14
N GLY A 6 -9.88 -1.74 -1.44
CA GLY A 6 -11.16 -2.18 -0.89
C GLY A 6 -11.81 -1.08 -0.05
N ALA A 7 -12.94 -1.36 0.58
CA ALA A 7 -13.61 -0.39 1.45
C ALA A 7 -12.65 0.08 2.56
N GLY A 8 -12.49 1.41 2.68
CA GLY A 8 -11.56 2.00 3.64
C GLY A 8 -10.08 1.78 3.32
N MET A 9 -9.72 1.32 2.12
CA MET A 9 -8.33 1.15 1.67
C MET A 9 -8.07 1.94 0.39
N GLN A 10 -6.92 2.61 0.34
CA GLN A 10 -6.48 3.41 -0.80
C GLN A 10 -5.00 3.19 -1.06
N VAL A 11 -4.60 3.28 -2.33
CA VAL A 11 -3.19 3.26 -2.74
C VAL A 11 -2.89 4.57 -3.47
N ARG A 12 -1.75 5.18 -3.18
CA ARG A 12 -1.24 6.35 -3.91
C ARG A 12 0.15 6.07 -4.44
N PHE A 13 0.31 6.17 -5.75
CA PHE A 13 1.60 6.09 -6.42
C PHE A 13 2.14 7.48 -6.70
N PHE A 14 3.46 7.66 -6.57
CA PHE A 14 4.09 8.97 -6.71
C PHE A 14 4.57 9.27 -8.13
N GLY A 15 4.38 8.36 -9.09
CA GLY A 15 4.73 8.59 -10.50
C GLY A 15 6.22 8.83 -10.76
N LYS A 16 7.08 8.26 -9.91
CA LYS A 16 8.53 8.40 -10.01
C LYS A 16 9.02 7.70 -11.29
N PRO A 17 9.77 8.38 -12.17
CA PRO A 17 10.11 7.84 -13.49
C PRO A 17 11.09 6.66 -13.42
N GLU A 18 11.95 6.65 -12.41
CA GLU A 18 13.00 5.64 -12.25
C GLU A 18 13.25 5.30 -10.78
N ILE A 19 13.85 4.12 -10.58
CA ILE A 19 14.31 3.62 -9.29
C ILE A 19 15.70 3.04 -9.47
N ASP A 20 16.66 3.56 -8.71
CA ASP A 20 17.99 2.99 -8.57
C ASP A 20 18.14 2.46 -7.14
N GLY A 21 18.16 1.14 -7.01
CA GLY A 21 18.12 0.45 -5.71
C GLY A 21 16.74 0.50 -5.02
N SER A 22 16.69 1.02 -3.79
CA SER A 22 15.47 1.05 -2.97
C SER A 22 14.87 2.45 -2.92
N ARG A 23 13.63 2.61 -3.40
CA ARG A 23 12.92 3.88 -3.41
C ARG A 23 11.45 3.67 -3.09
N ARG A 24 10.89 4.53 -2.22
CA ARG A 24 9.44 4.54 -1.94
C ARG A 24 8.68 5.06 -3.17
N LEU A 25 7.93 4.16 -3.82
CA LEU A 25 7.15 4.43 -5.04
C LEU A 25 5.68 4.77 -4.78
N GLY A 26 5.17 4.44 -3.59
CA GLY A 26 3.81 4.74 -3.20
C GLY A 26 3.56 4.51 -1.72
N VAL A 27 2.29 4.61 -1.34
CA VAL A 27 1.80 4.38 0.02
C VAL A 27 0.39 3.79 0.00
N VAL A 28 0.09 2.96 1.00
CA VAL A 28 -1.25 2.45 1.27
C VAL A 28 -1.82 3.17 2.49
N LEU A 29 -3.10 3.54 2.43
CA LEU A 29 -3.87 4.11 3.53
C LEU A 29 -5.00 3.15 3.85
N ALA A 30 -5.21 2.87 5.14
CA ALA A 30 -6.30 2.02 5.60
C ALA A 30 -7.01 2.67 6.80
N THR A 31 -8.34 2.54 6.86
CA THR A 31 -9.16 2.92 8.01
C THR A 31 -9.65 1.66 8.74
N ALA A 32 -9.62 1.68 10.06
CA ALA A 32 -10.17 0.64 10.91
C ALA A 32 -10.68 1.23 12.24
N GLN A 33 -11.26 0.39 13.10
CA GLN A 33 -11.77 0.80 14.41
C GLN A 33 -10.67 0.98 15.45
N SER A 34 -9.50 0.38 15.25
CA SER A 34 -8.30 0.58 16.04
C SER A 34 -7.11 0.98 15.16
N ILE A 35 -6.08 1.56 15.78
CA ILE A 35 -4.85 1.94 15.07
C ILE A 35 -4.11 0.67 14.64
N GLU A 36 -4.04 -0.33 15.51
CA GLU A 36 -3.38 -1.60 15.28
C GLU A 36 -3.97 -2.31 14.05
N ASP A 37 -5.30 -2.39 13.96
CA ASP A 37 -5.98 -2.99 12.81
C ASP A 37 -5.75 -2.21 11.53
N ALA A 38 -5.72 -0.87 11.60
CA ALA A 38 -5.45 -0.02 10.44
C ALA A 38 -4.03 -0.26 9.92
N VAL A 39 -3.05 -0.41 10.83
CA VAL A 39 -1.65 -0.69 10.47
C VAL A 39 -1.50 -2.08 9.85
N ILE A 40 -2.12 -3.11 10.43
CA ILE A 40 -2.08 -4.48 9.89
C ILE A 40 -2.69 -4.48 8.48
N ARG A 41 -3.87 -3.90 8.32
CA ARG A 41 -4.55 -3.79 7.01
C ARG A 41 -3.70 -3.07 5.96
N ALA A 42 -3.10 -1.93 6.32
CA ALA A 42 -2.26 -1.17 5.39
C ALA A 42 -1.02 -1.96 4.96
N LYS A 43 -0.39 -2.70 5.89
CA LYS A 43 0.77 -3.56 5.59
C LYS A 43 0.40 -4.74 4.70
N ASP A 44 -0.69 -5.43 5.01
CA ASP A 44 -1.16 -6.56 4.22
C ASP A 44 -1.48 -6.13 2.79
N ALA A 45 -2.18 -5.00 2.62
CA ALA A 45 -2.49 -4.45 1.30
C ALA A 45 -1.25 -3.98 0.55
N ALA A 46 -0.25 -3.39 1.22
CA ALA A 46 1.02 -3.04 0.60
C ALA A 46 1.78 -4.27 0.09
N ALA A 47 1.74 -5.39 0.81
CA ALA A 47 2.37 -6.64 0.40
C ALA A 47 1.72 -7.27 -0.85
N GLN A 48 0.45 -6.96 -1.14
CA GLN A 48 -0.22 -7.39 -2.36
C GLN A 48 0.17 -6.58 -3.61
N VAL A 49 0.86 -5.44 -3.44
CA VAL A 49 1.31 -4.62 -4.57
C VAL A 49 2.55 -5.24 -5.18
N LYS A 50 2.39 -5.85 -6.35
CA LYS A 50 3.53 -6.33 -7.16
C LYS A 50 4.11 -5.19 -7.97
N VAL A 51 5.35 -4.79 -7.67
CA VAL A 51 6.12 -3.83 -8.46
C VAL A 51 6.91 -4.60 -9.51
N THR A 52 6.75 -4.23 -10.78
CA THR A 52 7.47 -4.82 -11.92
C THR A 52 7.98 -3.72 -12.84
N GLY A 53 9.19 -3.89 -13.36
CA GLY A 53 9.89 -2.98 -14.26
C GLY A 53 11.21 -3.60 -14.65
#